data_AF-A0A510PJF0-F1
#
_entry.id   AF-A0A510PJF0-F1
#
_cell.length_a   1.000
_cell.length_b   1.000
_cell.length_c   1.000
_cell.angle_alpha   90.00
_cell.angle_beta   90.00
_cell.angle_gamma   90.00
#
_symmetry.space_group_name_H-M   'P 1'
#
loop_
_entity.id
_entity.type
_entity.pdbx_description
1 polymer ?
#
loop_
_entity_poly.entity_id
_entity_poly.type
_entity_poly.pdbx_seq_one_letter_code
_entity_poly.pdbx_strand_id
1 'polypeptide(L)'
;MLTDWKKQEELNFLNEVSCVPLQQGLRHLQTAFTNFFAGLTKYPNFKKKHQGGSAEFTKSAFKFKDKQIYLAKCTEPLPIRWSRQIPES
;
A
#
# COMPACT_ATOMS: atom_id res chain seq x y z
N MET A 1 12.97 11.12 -3.85
CA MET A 1 13.11 9.65 -4.03
C MET A 1 11.78 8.87 -4.12
N LEU A 2 10.78 9.34 -4.87
CA LEU A 2 9.68 8.51 -5.41
C LEU A 2 9.01 9.36 -6.49
N THR A 3 8.84 10.64 -6.18
CA THR A 3 8.51 11.71 -7.12
C THR A 3 9.48 11.76 -8.28
N ASP A 4 10.78 11.54 -8.05
CA ASP A 4 11.80 11.56 -9.10
C ASP A 4 11.72 10.30 -9.98
N TRP A 5 11.53 9.13 -9.37
CA TRP A 5 11.31 7.87 -10.08
C TRP A 5 10.08 7.93 -10.97
N LYS A 6 8.99 8.51 -10.48
CA LYS A 6 7.76 8.71 -11.26
C LYS A 6 7.94 9.60 -12.51
N LYS A 7 9.03 10.35 -12.63
CA LYS A 7 9.36 11.17 -13.81
C LYS A 7 10.24 10.43 -14.82
N GLN A 8 10.84 9.30 -14.43
CA GLN A 8 11.65 8.47 -15.31
C GLN A 8 10.73 7.65 -16.22
N GLU A 9 11.03 7.63 -17.51
CA GLU A 9 10.22 6.94 -18.52
C GLU A 9 10.07 5.45 -18.21
N GLU A 10 11.15 4.81 -17.78
CA GLU A 10 11.21 3.39 -17.41
C GLU A 10 10.35 3.02 -16.17
N LEU A 11 10.07 4.01 -15.30
CA LEU A 11 9.29 3.83 -14.08
C LEU A 11 7.93 4.54 -14.14
N ASN A 12 7.48 4.95 -15.32
CA ASN A 12 6.25 5.71 -15.47
C ASN A 12 5.00 4.93 -14.99
N PHE A 13 5.05 3.58 -15.05
CA PHE A 13 3.99 2.71 -14.52
C PHE A 13 3.71 2.94 -13.02
N LEU A 14 4.64 3.51 -12.26
CA LEU A 14 4.41 3.89 -10.85
C LEU A 14 3.33 4.97 -10.69
N ASN A 15 2.92 5.64 -11.77
CA ASN A 15 1.81 6.60 -11.79
C ASN A 15 0.44 5.96 -12.00
N GLU A 16 0.39 4.71 -12.43
CA GLU A 16 -0.86 3.96 -12.62
C GLU A 16 -1.48 3.54 -11.28
N VAL A 17 -0.63 3.33 -10.26
CA VAL A 17 -1.05 2.97 -8.91
C VAL A 17 -1.07 4.17 -7.97
N SER A 18 -1.85 4.06 -6.89
CA SER A 18 -1.78 5.03 -5.79
C SER A 18 -0.36 5.13 -5.24
N CYS A 19 0.09 6.35 -4.94
CA CYS A 19 1.41 6.57 -4.35
C CYS A 19 1.52 6.02 -2.92
N VAL A 20 0.39 5.85 -2.23
CA VAL A 20 0.33 5.44 -0.83
C VAL A 20 0.98 4.06 -0.59
N PRO A 21 0.59 2.96 -1.26
CA PRO A 21 1.22 1.66 -1.05
C PRO A 21 2.71 1.65 -1.43
N LEU A 22 3.13 2.43 -2.43
CA LEU A 22 4.54 2.58 -2.79
C LEU A 22 5.34 3.23 -1.66
N GLN A 23 4.79 4.30 -1.07
CA GLN A 23 5.39 4.98 0.08
C GLN A 23 5.46 4.06 1.30
N GLN A 24 4.42 3.27 1.58
CA GLN A 24 4.44 2.31 2.68
C GLN A 24 5.51 1.23 2.46
N GLY A 25 5.64 0.70 1.24
CA GLY A 25 6.73 -0.22 0.89
C GLY A 25 8.11 0.34 1.19
N LEU A 26 8.37 1.60 0.83
CA LEU A 26 9.63 2.28 1.14
C LEU A 26 9.83 2.49 2.65
N ARG A 27 8.77 2.80 3.41
CA ARG A 27 8.85 2.93 4.88
C ARG A 27 9.17 1.61 5.56
N HIS A 28 8.60 0.51 5.08
CA HIS A 28 8.92 -0.83 5.58
C HIS A 28 10.38 -1.18 5.33
N LEU A 29 10.88 -0.89 4.11
CA LEU A 29 12.29 -1.08 3.76
C LEU A 29 13.20 -0.24 4.68
N GLN A 30 12.89 1.04 4.83
CA GLN A 30 13.65 1.95 5.69
C GLN A 30 13.70 1.43 7.14
N THR A 31 12.58 1.03 7.70
CA THR A 31 12.49 0.53 9.08
C THR A 31 13.31 -0.74 9.24
N ALA A 32 13.19 -1.68 8.30
CA ALA A 32 13.92 -2.95 8.36
C ALA A 32 15.44 -2.75 8.29
N PHE A 33 15.92 -1.90 7.39
CA PHE A 33 17.36 -1.59 7.29
C PHE A 33 17.85 -0.77 8.47
N THR A 34 17.06 0.17 8.99
CA THR A 34 17.40 0.93 10.21
C THR A 34 17.64 -0.01 11.38
N ASN A 35 16.75 -0.98 11.60
CA ASN A 35 16.89 -1.98 12.65
C ASN A 35 18.08 -2.92 12.44
N PHE A 36 18.35 -3.32 11.18
CA PHE A 36 19.52 -4.13 10.84
C PHE A 36 20.83 -3.40 11.17
N PHE A 37 20.99 -2.15 10.73
CA PHE A 37 22.20 -1.37 11.02
C PHE A 37 22.34 -1.03 12.51
N ALA A 38 21.24 -0.90 13.25
CA ALA A 38 21.24 -0.76 14.70
C ALA A 38 21.56 -2.07 15.45
N GLY A 39 21.79 -3.19 14.75
CA GLY A 39 22.10 -4.49 15.35
C GLY A 39 20.92 -5.18 16.05
N LEU A 40 19.69 -4.67 15.86
CA LEU A 40 18.48 -5.20 16.49
C LEU A 40 17.93 -6.44 15.78
N THR A 41 18.18 -6.56 14.48
CA THR A 41 17.66 -7.64 13.64
C THR A 41 18.71 -8.13 12.65
N LYS A 42 18.51 -9.35 12.10
CA LYS A 42 19.31 -9.88 10.99
C LYS A 42 19.06 -9.10 9.69
N TYR A 43 19.85 -9.37 8.66
CA TYR A 43 19.70 -8.75 7.34
C TYR A 43 18.26 -8.91 6.81
N PRO A 44 17.60 -7.83 6.37
CA PRO A 44 16.21 -7.89 5.93
C PRO A 44 16.02 -8.82 4.72
N ASN A 45 14.98 -9.65 4.77
CA ASN A 45 14.55 -10.48 3.65
C ASN A 45 13.12 -10.14 3.24
N PHE A 46 12.82 -10.25 1.94
CA PHE A 46 11.44 -10.13 1.48
C PHE A 46 10.61 -11.29 2.05
N LYS A 47 9.40 -10.97 2.51
CA LYS A 47 8.44 -11.98 2.94
C LYS A 47 7.90 -12.73 1.72
N LYS A 48 7.72 -14.04 1.86
CA LYS A 48 7.00 -14.85 0.86
C LYS A 48 5.57 -14.32 0.75
N LYS A 49 5.11 -14.09 -0.47
CA LYS A 49 3.74 -13.66 -0.75
C LYS A 49 2.86 -14.90 -0.85
N HIS A 50 1.70 -14.87 -0.20
CA HIS A 50 0.65 -15.88 -0.30
C HIS A 50 -0.65 -15.19 -0.76
N GLN A 51 -1.54 -15.91 -1.44
CA GLN A 51 -2.88 -15.43 -1.81
C GLN A 51 -2.89 -14.07 -2.54
N GLY A 52 -2.00 -13.88 -3.52
CA GLY A 52 -1.89 -12.63 -4.27
C GLY A 52 -1.07 -11.52 -3.57
N GLY A 53 -0.62 -11.76 -2.33
CA GLY A 53 0.20 -10.82 -1.56
C GLY A 53 -0.64 -9.83 -0.75
N SER A 54 0.06 -8.89 -0.11
CA SER A 54 -0.56 -7.83 0.69
C SER A 54 -0.03 -6.45 0.29
N ALA A 55 -0.88 -5.44 0.44
CA ALA A 55 -0.55 -4.04 0.27
C ALA A 55 -1.14 -3.23 1.42
N GLU A 56 -0.39 -2.26 1.91
CA GLU A 56 -0.81 -1.40 3.02
C GLU A 56 -1.19 -0.02 2.51
N PHE A 57 -2.32 0.48 2.99
CA PHE A 57 -2.90 1.76 2.60
C PHE A 57 -3.22 2.58 3.84
N THR A 58 -3.03 3.89 3.77
CA THR A 58 -3.48 4.82 4.80
C THR A 58 -4.98 5.09 4.68
N LYS A 59 -5.61 5.57 5.76
CA LYS A 59 -7.04 5.93 5.79
C LYS A 59 -7.46 6.82 4.61
N SER A 60 -6.63 7.78 4.23
CA SER A 60 -6.89 8.72 3.14
C SER A 60 -6.96 8.08 1.75
N ALA A 61 -6.44 6.86 1.58
CA ALA A 61 -6.52 6.11 0.34
C ALA A 61 -7.84 5.36 0.16
N PHE A 62 -8.70 5.35 1.19
CA PHE A 62 -10.01 4.73 1.12
C PHE A 62 -11.11 5.78 0.97
N LYS A 63 -12.06 5.50 0.08
CA LYS A 63 -13.30 6.27 -0.05
C LYS A 63 -14.48 5.36 0.26
N PHE A 64 -15.38 5.84 1.11
CA PHE A 64 -16.66 5.17 1.37
C PHE A 64 -17.78 5.95 0.70
N LYS A 65 -18.54 5.30 -0.19
CA LYS A 65 -19.66 5.90 -0.91
C LYS A 65 -20.68 4.82 -1.23
N ASP A 66 -21.97 5.10 -1.11
CA ASP A 66 -23.04 4.18 -1.51
C ASP A 66 -22.89 2.78 -0.87
N LYS A 67 -22.51 2.76 0.43
CA LYS A 67 -22.19 1.57 1.23
C LYS A 67 -21.04 0.69 0.69
N GLN A 68 -20.22 1.23 -0.21
CA GLN A 68 -19.09 0.55 -0.85
C GLN A 68 -17.77 1.24 -0.51
N ILE A 69 -16.68 0.45 -0.44
CA ILE A 69 -15.32 0.94 -0.22
C ILE A 69 -14.56 0.92 -1.54
N TYR A 70 -13.90 2.02 -1.85
CA TYR A 70 -13.03 2.18 -3.01
C TYR A 70 -11.60 2.45 -2.54
N LEU A 71 -10.64 1.96 -3.31
CA LEU A 71 -9.24 2.33 -3.18
C LEU A 71 -8.90 3.51 -4.08
N ALA A 72 -7.96 4.35 -3.63
CA ALA A 72 -7.41 5.42 -4.43
C ALA A 72 -6.83 4.87 -5.75
N LYS A 73 -7.17 5.53 -6.86
CA LYS A 73 -6.83 5.11 -8.23
C LYS A 73 -7.47 3.79 -8.69
N CYS A 74 -8.47 3.29 -7.98
CA CYS A 74 -9.34 2.20 -8.43
C CYS A 74 -10.75 2.74 -8.69
N THR A 75 -11.33 2.39 -9.84
CA THR A 75 -12.71 2.77 -10.22
C THR A 75 -13.74 1.80 -9.64
N GLU A 76 -13.36 0.54 -9.49
CA GLU A 76 -14.22 -0.52 -8.98
C GLU A 76 -14.17 -0.56 -7.44
N PRO A 77 -15.31 -0.86 -6.79
CA PRO A 77 -15.37 -1.05 -5.35
C PRO A 77 -14.65 -2.35 -4.96
N LEU A 78 -14.10 -2.39 -3.75
CA LEU A 78 -13.59 -3.62 -3.19
C LEU A 78 -14.73 -4.60 -2.88
N PRO A 79 -14.63 -5.87 -3.32
CA PRO A 79 -15.59 -6.91 -2.98
C PRO A 79 -15.39 -7.36 -1.53
N ILE A 80 -15.85 -6.54 -0.58
CA ILE A 80 -15.67 -6.80 0.85
C ILE A 80 -16.83 -7.66 1.35
N ARG A 81 -16.48 -8.83 1.90
CA ARG A 81 -17.42 -9.63 2.69
C ARG A 81 -17.52 -9.07 4.10
N TRP A 82 -18.59 -8.33 4.35
CA TRP A 82 -18.86 -7.74 5.66
C TRP A 82 -19.30 -8.79 6.68
N SER A 83 -18.71 -8.75 7.88
CA SER A 83 -19.16 -9.57 9.02
C SER A 83 -20.32 -8.95 9.79
N ARG A 84 -20.53 -7.63 9.64
CA ARG A 84 -21.60 -6.85 10.29
C ARG A 84 -22.11 -5.79 9.33
N GLN A 85 -23.38 -5.39 9.49
CA GLN A 85 -23.92 -4.25 8.76
C GLN A 85 -23.24 -2.95 9.22
N ILE A 86 -22.92 -2.09 8.25
CA ILE A 86 -22.36 -0.76 8.52
C ILE A 86 -23.54 0.14 8.92
N PRO A 87 -23.45 0.88 10.04
CA PRO A 87 -24.49 1.81 10.46
C PRO A 87 -24.80 2.84 9.37
N GLU A 88 -26.05 3.28 9.28
CA GLU A 88 -26.39 4.45 8.48
C GLU A 88 -25.82 5.70 9.14
N SER A 89 -25.27 6.60 8.32
CA SER A 89 -24.60 7.84 8.74
C SER A 89 -25.60 8.92 9.07
#